data_AF-A0A1Q7E5W2-F1
#
_entry.id   AF-A0A1Q7E5W2-F1
#
_cell.length_a   1.000
_cell.length_b   1.000
_cell.length_c   1.000
_cell.angle_alpha   90.00
_cell.angle_beta   90.00
_cell.angle_gamma   90.00
#
_symmetry.space_group_name_H-M   'P 1'
#
loop_
_entity.id
_entity.type
_entity.pdbx_description
1 polymer ?
#
loop_
_entity_poly.entity_id
_entity_poly.type
_entity_poly.pdbx_seq_one_letter_code
_entity_poly.pdbx_strand_id
1 'polypeptide(L)'
;MTSRAVPTTEPSHPAIPADLTRGQLLEIYRYLRLTRTLEERLTALYRQSKVIGGLFRSLGQEGESVASAYALERGRHRDILSPLIRNLGSLLVMGAKPVAILRQYMAKADGPTRGRDTNVHFNDLELGYLGQISHLGDMVAVMAGITLTFKMHGEARVGLVYIGDGGTSTGTFHEGLNFAAVQRCPMVVIGEYNHWAYSTPPEKQFGVKDLVEKAKAYGIPGVTVDGNDVFAVYAATKHAVERARRGKGVHFIEVKTYRRKGHAEHDDQHYVPPGELERWARENDPVDRYVKQLLQNEWVEEGELTALDTAVTDEVDQVTDACVDEPLPPGDSALPGVYADPAAATALWFRQV
;
A
#
# COMPACT_ATOMS: atom_id res chain seq x y z
N MET A 1 -17.86 -25.19 -58.93
CA MET A 1 -18.41 -24.84 -57.60
C MET A 1 -17.36 -25.12 -56.55
N THR A 2 -16.48 -24.15 -56.29
CA THR A 2 -15.48 -24.24 -55.23
C THR A 2 -15.99 -23.38 -54.07
N SER A 3 -16.46 -24.06 -53.03
CA SER A 3 -16.91 -23.45 -51.77
C SER A 3 -15.72 -22.73 -51.12
N ARG A 4 -15.83 -21.41 -50.99
CA ARG A 4 -14.91 -20.59 -50.19
C ARG A 4 -15.37 -20.72 -48.74
N ALA A 5 -14.61 -21.45 -47.93
CA ALA A 5 -14.79 -21.47 -46.49
C ALA A 5 -14.54 -20.05 -45.95
N VAL A 6 -15.54 -19.52 -45.23
CA VAL A 6 -15.44 -18.28 -44.47
C VAL A 6 -14.51 -18.55 -43.27
N PRO A 7 -13.52 -17.70 -42.98
CA PRO A 7 -12.72 -17.86 -41.77
C PRO A 7 -13.66 -17.67 -40.58
N THR A 8 -13.78 -18.68 -39.74
CA THR A 8 -14.36 -18.56 -38.40
C THR A 8 -13.50 -17.57 -37.63
N THR A 9 -13.98 -16.34 -37.49
CA THR A 9 -13.48 -15.39 -36.50
C THR A 9 -13.68 -16.03 -35.13
N GLU A 10 -12.59 -16.43 -34.47
CA GLU A 10 -12.63 -16.72 -33.04
C GLU A 10 -13.27 -15.54 -32.32
N PRO A 11 -14.08 -15.77 -31.26
CA PRO A 11 -14.60 -14.68 -30.45
C PRO A 11 -13.40 -13.89 -29.89
N SER A 12 -13.19 -12.68 -30.41
CA SER A 12 -12.15 -11.81 -29.89
C SER A 12 -12.57 -11.38 -28.49
N HIS A 13 -11.96 -11.97 -27.46
CA HIS A 13 -12.11 -11.49 -26.09
C HIS A 13 -11.82 -9.98 -26.04
N PRO A 14 -12.55 -9.21 -25.22
CA PRO A 14 -12.30 -7.79 -25.07
C PRO A 14 -10.84 -7.55 -24.67
N ALA A 15 -10.24 -6.46 -25.16
CA ALA A 15 -8.85 -6.15 -24.87
C ALA A 15 -8.64 -5.91 -23.36
N ILE A 16 -7.54 -6.44 -22.82
CA ILE A 16 -7.16 -6.21 -21.43
C ILE A 16 -6.80 -4.73 -21.24
N PRO A 17 -7.38 -4.03 -20.23
CA PRO A 17 -7.08 -2.62 -19.98
C PRO A 17 -5.59 -2.37 -19.66
N ALA A 18 -5.12 -1.17 -20.01
CA ALA A 18 -3.82 -0.64 -19.63
C ALA A 18 -2.60 -1.50 -20.03
N ASP A 19 -2.72 -2.23 -21.15
CA ASP A 19 -1.67 -3.07 -21.74
C ASP A 19 -1.15 -4.17 -20.78
N LEU A 20 -1.95 -4.54 -19.78
CA LEU A 20 -1.63 -5.66 -18.90
C LEU A 20 -1.70 -6.98 -19.65
N THR A 21 -0.75 -7.86 -19.37
CA THR A 21 -0.79 -9.24 -19.84
C THR A 21 -1.62 -10.10 -18.89
N ARG A 22 -2.16 -11.21 -19.39
CA ARG A 22 -2.89 -12.21 -18.59
C ARG A 22 -2.11 -12.68 -17.36
N GLY A 23 -0.80 -12.89 -17.49
CA GLY A 23 0.06 -13.27 -16.36
C GLY A 23 0.10 -12.20 -15.27
N GLN A 24 0.12 -10.92 -15.67
CA GLN A 24 0.05 -9.81 -14.72
C GLN A 24 -1.33 -9.70 -14.06
N LEU A 25 -2.42 -10.08 -14.74
CA LEU A 25 -3.75 -10.13 -14.13
C LEU A 25 -3.80 -11.10 -12.94
N LEU A 26 -3.24 -12.30 -13.13
CA LEU A 26 -3.12 -13.32 -12.10
C LEU A 26 -2.13 -12.91 -10.99
N GLU A 27 -1.04 -12.23 -11.34
CA GLU A 27 -0.08 -11.72 -10.34
C GLU A 27 -0.73 -10.65 -9.44
N ILE A 28 -1.46 -9.69 -10.03
CA ILE A 28 -2.24 -8.70 -9.27
C ILE A 28 -3.28 -9.38 -8.38
N TYR A 29 -4.02 -10.37 -8.91
CA TYR A 29 -4.98 -11.15 -8.11
C TYR A 29 -4.29 -11.79 -6.90
N ARG A 30 -3.14 -12.46 -7.14
CA ARG A 30 -2.37 -13.09 -6.07
C ARG A 30 -2.00 -12.08 -4.97
N TYR A 31 -1.57 -10.87 -5.31
CA TYR A 31 -1.24 -9.86 -4.30
C TYR A 31 -2.48 -9.33 -3.55
N LEU A 32 -3.62 -9.16 -4.22
CA LEU A 32 -4.87 -8.80 -3.57
C LEU A 32 -5.28 -9.86 -2.53
N ARG A 33 -5.22 -11.13 -2.92
CA ARG A 33 -5.54 -12.27 -2.05
C ARG A 33 -4.53 -12.43 -0.92
N LEU A 34 -3.24 -12.33 -1.21
CA LEU A 34 -2.19 -12.40 -0.20
C LEU A 34 -2.35 -11.30 0.85
N THR A 35 -2.69 -10.07 0.42
CA THR A 35 -2.95 -8.95 1.35
C THR A 35 -4.13 -9.27 2.27
N ARG A 36 -5.29 -9.64 1.69
CA ARG A 36 -6.51 -9.98 2.44
C ARG A 36 -6.27 -11.13 3.43
N THR A 37 -5.74 -12.25 2.96
CA THR A 37 -5.51 -13.45 3.76
C THR A 37 -4.50 -13.21 4.88
N LEU A 38 -3.42 -12.47 4.60
CA LEU A 38 -2.41 -12.16 5.61
C LEU A 38 -2.96 -11.22 6.69
N GLU A 39 -3.78 -10.23 6.35
CA GLU A 39 -4.45 -9.37 7.35
C GLU A 39 -5.50 -10.12 8.19
N GLU A 40 -6.22 -11.06 7.59
CA GLU A 40 -7.13 -11.95 8.32
C GLU A 40 -6.36 -12.85 9.30
N ARG A 41 -5.20 -13.38 8.88
CA ARG A 41 -4.29 -14.12 9.75
C ARG A 41 -3.76 -13.25 10.90
N LEU A 42 -3.32 -12.02 10.61
CA LEU A 42 -2.92 -11.05 11.64
C LEU A 42 -4.06 -10.74 12.62
N THR A 43 -5.30 -10.67 12.13
CA THR A 43 -6.48 -10.47 12.99
C THR A 43 -6.67 -11.64 13.96
N ALA A 44 -6.54 -12.88 13.47
CA ALA A 44 -6.62 -14.06 14.33
C ALA A 44 -5.50 -14.07 15.38
N LEU A 45 -4.27 -13.73 14.99
CA LEU A 45 -3.12 -13.62 15.90
C LEU A 45 -3.27 -12.47 16.92
N TYR A 46 -3.88 -11.35 16.52
CA TYR A 46 -4.18 -10.23 17.41
C TYR A 46 -5.15 -10.65 18.52
N ARG A 47 -6.20 -11.41 18.17
CA ARG A 47 -7.15 -11.96 19.16
C ARG A 47 -6.51 -12.98 20.10
N GLN A 48 -5.41 -13.60 19.69
CA GLN A 48 -4.59 -14.49 20.52
C GLN A 48 -3.51 -13.72 21.33
N SER A 49 -3.51 -12.38 21.30
CA SER A 49 -2.49 -11.52 21.92
C SER A 49 -1.07 -11.76 21.42
N LYS A 50 -0.92 -12.29 20.20
CA LYS A 50 0.39 -12.54 19.57
C LYS A 50 0.92 -11.36 18.76
N VAL A 51 0.02 -10.54 18.20
CA VAL A 51 0.40 -9.26 17.58
C VAL A 51 0.67 -8.23 18.67
N ILE A 52 1.78 -7.51 18.56
CA ILE A 52 2.19 -6.45 19.47
C ILE A 52 1.82 -5.09 18.85
N GLY A 53 1.22 -4.21 19.66
CA GLY A 53 0.80 -2.87 19.23
C GLY A 53 -0.52 -2.87 18.47
N GLY A 54 -0.66 -1.92 17.53
CA GLY A 54 -1.88 -1.74 16.74
C GLY A 54 -1.90 -2.54 15.45
N LEU A 55 -3.07 -3.12 15.13
CA LEU A 55 -3.37 -3.72 13.83
C LEU A 55 -4.31 -2.80 13.05
N PHE A 56 -3.89 -2.40 11.85
CA PHE A 56 -4.62 -1.49 10.98
C PHE A 56 -4.83 -2.19 9.65
N ARG A 57 -6.09 -2.49 9.33
CA ARG A 57 -6.44 -3.29 8.15
C ARG A 57 -6.73 -2.42 6.95
N SER A 58 -6.40 -2.94 5.78
CA SER A 58 -6.69 -2.34 4.49
C SER A 58 -8.01 -2.83 3.88
N LEU A 59 -8.88 -3.50 4.65
CA LEU A 59 -10.16 -4.00 4.15
C LEU A 59 -10.98 -2.92 3.41
N GLY A 60 -11.20 -3.13 2.12
CA GLY A 60 -11.86 -2.20 1.20
C GLY A 60 -10.91 -1.32 0.38
N GLN A 61 -9.62 -1.29 0.71
CA GLN A 61 -8.55 -0.44 0.15
C GLN A 61 -7.42 -1.26 -0.48
N GLU A 62 -7.48 -2.60 -0.43
CA GLU A 62 -6.42 -3.47 -0.98
C GLU A 62 -6.20 -3.23 -2.48
N GLY A 63 -7.28 -2.92 -3.19
CA GLY A 63 -7.29 -2.60 -4.61
C GLY A 63 -6.35 -1.44 -4.94
N GLU A 64 -6.51 -0.30 -4.24
CA GLU A 64 -5.69 0.86 -4.50
C GLU A 64 -4.21 0.60 -4.15
N SER A 65 -3.98 -0.08 -3.03
CA SER A 65 -2.62 -0.32 -2.52
C SER A 65 -1.82 -1.22 -3.46
N VAL A 66 -2.43 -2.32 -3.91
CA VAL A 66 -1.79 -3.27 -4.84
C VAL A 66 -1.64 -2.64 -6.21
N ALA A 67 -2.69 -2.03 -6.77
CA ALA A 67 -2.68 -1.52 -8.14
C ALA A 67 -1.68 -0.37 -8.32
N SER A 68 -1.63 0.56 -7.37
CA SER A 68 -0.72 1.70 -7.43
C SER A 68 0.75 1.26 -7.32
N ALA A 69 1.07 0.36 -6.40
CA ALA A 69 2.42 -0.20 -6.28
C ALA A 69 2.82 -1.02 -7.52
N TYR A 70 1.88 -1.75 -8.12
CA TYR A 70 2.16 -2.58 -9.29
C TYR A 70 2.51 -1.77 -10.55
N ALA A 71 2.15 -0.49 -10.58
CA ALA A 71 2.52 0.44 -11.65
C ALA A 71 3.98 0.92 -11.58
N LEU A 72 4.67 0.68 -10.46
CA LEU A 72 6.08 1.04 -10.26
C LEU A 72 7.04 0.03 -10.90
N GLU A 73 8.23 0.50 -11.24
CA GLU A 73 9.33 -0.37 -11.63
C GLU A 73 9.94 -1.01 -10.37
N ARG A 74 9.74 -2.33 -10.22
CA ARG A 74 10.20 -3.12 -9.08
C ARG A 74 11.65 -3.59 -9.27
N GLY A 75 12.33 -3.88 -8.16
CA GLY A 75 13.66 -4.49 -8.14
C GLY A 75 14.72 -3.60 -7.49
N ARG A 76 15.94 -4.13 -7.40
CA ARG A 76 17.03 -3.46 -6.67
C ARG A 76 17.35 -2.09 -7.27
N HIS A 77 17.29 -1.05 -6.44
CA HIS A 77 17.57 0.34 -6.80
C HIS A 77 16.67 0.89 -7.92
N ARG A 78 15.42 0.40 -8.00
CA ARG A 78 14.39 0.93 -8.91
C ARG A 78 13.49 1.94 -8.19
N ASP A 79 12.23 2.04 -8.58
CA ASP A 79 11.31 3.00 -7.96
C ASP A 79 11.16 2.70 -6.46
N ILE A 80 10.76 3.73 -5.70
CA ILE A 80 10.57 3.61 -4.26
C ILE A 80 9.17 4.07 -3.88
N LEU A 81 8.56 3.42 -2.88
CA LEU A 81 7.33 3.90 -2.27
C LEU A 81 7.45 4.11 -0.77
N SER A 82 6.59 4.94 -0.22
CA SER A 82 6.38 5.05 1.23
C SER A 82 4.91 4.84 1.55
N PRO A 83 4.54 3.69 2.17
CA PRO A 83 3.15 3.30 2.45
C PRO A 83 2.59 4.10 3.63
N LEU A 84 1.27 4.07 3.81
CA LEU A 84 0.63 4.28 5.11
C LEU A 84 0.40 2.97 5.86
N ILE A 85 -0.05 3.06 7.11
CA ILE A 85 -0.50 1.93 7.96
C ILE A 85 -1.47 0.95 7.28
N ARG A 86 -2.14 1.36 6.19
CA ARG A 86 -3.10 0.53 5.45
C ARG A 86 -2.63 0.10 4.07
N ASN A 87 -1.36 0.27 3.73
CA ASN A 87 -0.87 -0.12 2.41
C ASN A 87 0.03 -1.35 2.47
N LEU A 88 -0.34 -2.37 3.27
CA LEU A 88 0.41 -3.61 3.35
C LEU A 88 0.58 -4.27 1.96
N GLY A 89 -0.45 -4.20 1.11
CA GLY A 89 -0.40 -4.71 -0.26
C GLY A 89 0.72 -4.09 -1.09
N SER A 90 0.96 -2.79 -0.94
CA SER A 90 2.06 -2.10 -1.63
C SER A 90 3.44 -2.66 -1.27
N LEU A 91 3.66 -2.99 0.01
CA LEU A 91 4.92 -3.59 0.48
C LEU A 91 5.12 -5.00 -0.10
N LEU A 92 4.06 -5.81 -0.11
CA LEU A 92 4.09 -7.15 -0.70
C LEU A 92 4.42 -7.10 -2.20
N VAL A 93 3.81 -6.17 -2.94
CA VAL A 93 4.08 -5.96 -4.36
C VAL A 93 5.55 -5.58 -4.61
N MET A 94 6.12 -4.73 -3.75
CA MET A 94 7.54 -4.33 -3.82
C MET A 94 8.52 -5.43 -3.36
N GLY A 95 8.00 -6.55 -2.83
CA GLY A 95 8.79 -7.75 -2.54
C GLY A 95 8.99 -8.06 -1.05
N ALA A 96 8.33 -7.34 -0.14
CA ALA A 96 8.31 -7.71 1.27
C ALA A 96 7.74 -9.13 1.43
N LYS A 97 8.39 -9.96 2.25
CA LYS A 97 7.99 -11.36 2.43
C LYS A 97 6.92 -11.49 3.52
N PRO A 98 5.88 -12.33 3.35
CA PRO A 98 4.86 -12.56 4.37
C PRO A 98 5.42 -12.90 5.76
N VAL A 99 6.46 -13.74 5.82
CA VAL A 99 7.14 -14.06 7.09
C VAL A 99 7.74 -12.83 7.78
N ALA A 100 8.30 -11.88 7.02
CA ALA A 100 8.85 -10.65 7.57
C ALA A 100 7.75 -9.75 8.13
N ILE A 101 6.58 -9.69 7.46
CA ILE A 101 5.39 -9.00 7.96
C ILE A 101 4.92 -9.61 9.28
N LEU A 102 4.73 -10.93 9.33
CA LEU A 102 4.27 -11.60 10.55
C LEU A 102 5.26 -11.39 11.71
N ARG A 103 6.55 -11.56 11.46
CA ARG A 103 7.60 -11.30 12.46
C ARG A 103 7.58 -9.86 12.96
N GLN A 104 7.41 -8.88 12.06
CA GLN A 104 7.32 -7.47 12.43
C GLN A 104 6.11 -7.19 13.32
N TYR A 105 4.93 -7.67 12.95
CA TYR A 105 3.70 -7.49 13.73
C TYR A 105 3.72 -8.23 15.07
N MET A 106 4.42 -9.36 15.18
CA MET A 106 4.61 -10.09 16.44
C MET A 106 5.88 -9.68 17.20
N ALA A 107 6.59 -8.63 16.75
CA ALA A 107 7.84 -8.13 17.31
C ALA A 107 8.92 -9.22 17.54
N LYS A 108 9.03 -10.19 16.63
CA LYS A 108 10.01 -11.28 16.71
C LYS A 108 11.44 -10.75 16.54
N ALA A 109 12.41 -11.43 17.17
CA ALA A 109 13.82 -11.04 17.12
C ALA A 109 14.38 -10.97 15.69
N ASP A 110 13.94 -11.89 14.83
CA ASP A 110 14.32 -11.97 13.40
C ASP A 110 13.38 -11.16 12.48
N GLY A 111 12.54 -10.31 13.05
CA GLY A 111 11.75 -9.34 12.30
C GLY A 111 12.61 -8.21 11.71
N PRO A 112 12.09 -7.47 10.70
CA PRO A 112 12.80 -6.37 10.05
C PRO A 112 13.42 -5.35 11.02
N THR A 113 12.66 -4.95 12.04
CA THR A 113 13.14 -3.99 13.05
C THR A 113 13.72 -4.65 14.30
N ARG A 114 13.73 -5.99 14.35
CA ARG A 114 14.11 -6.80 15.52
C ARG A 114 13.31 -6.43 16.77
N GLY A 115 12.01 -6.21 16.59
CA GLY A 115 11.05 -5.85 17.64
C GLY A 115 11.19 -4.43 18.21
N ARG A 116 11.93 -3.53 17.54
CA ARG A 116 12.02 -2.11 17.95
C ARG A 116 10.84 -1.27 17.50
N ASP A 117 10.20 -1.67 16.42
CA ASP A 117 8.95 -1.12 15.94
C ASP A 117 8.03 -2.28 15.51
N THR A 118 6.81 -1.96 15.12
CA THR A 118 5.79 -2.94 14.68
C THR A 118 5.12 -2.46 13.40
N ASN A 119 4.07 -3.15 12.95
CA ASN A 119 3.27 -2.73 11.80
C ASN A 119 4.11 -2.61 10.49
N VAL A 120 3.77 -1.67 9.61
CA VAL A 120 4.50 -1.37 8.36
C VAL A 120 5.69 -0.44 8.57
N HIS A 121 6.11 -0.16 9.81
CA HIS A 121 7.21 0.74 10.16
C HIS A 121 8.58 0.07 9.96
N PHE A 122 8.88 -0.35 8.74
CA PHE A 122 10.18 -0.89 8.38
C PHE A 122 10.46 -0.65 6.89
N ASN A 123 11.73 -0.76 6.50
CA ASN A 123 12.17 -0.37 5.16
C ASN A 123 13.11 -1.40 4.54
N ASP A 124 13.10 -1.42 3.22
CA ASP A 124 14.13 -2.00 2.38
C ASP A 124 14.35 -1.04 1.21
N LEU A 125 15.39 -0.21 1.34
CA LEU A 125 15.70 0.83 0.35
C LEU A 125 16.27 0.24 -0.95
N GLU A 126 16.75 -1.01 -0.92
CA GLU A 126 17.18 -1.70 -2.13
C GLU A 126 15.95 -2.16 -2.92
N LEU A 127 15.01 -2.84 -2.27
CA LEU A 127 13.76 -3.28 -2.91
C LEU A 127 12.80 -2.14 -3.23
N GLY A 128 12.95 -0.98 -2.58
CA GLY A 128 12.21 0.23 -2.91
C GLY A 128 10.99 0.47 -2.04
N TYR A 129 11.06 0.20 -0.74
CA TYR A 129 10.03 0.67 0.19
C TYR A 129 10.60 1.26 1.47
N LEU A 130 10.01 2.39 1.88
CA LEU A 130 10.33 3.12 3.10
C LEU A 130 9.08 3.20 3.96
N GLY A 131 8.95 2.31 4.95
CA GLY A 131 7.84 2.31 5.90
C GLY A 131 7.60 3.68 6.50
N GLN A 132 6.33 4.05 6.68
CA GLN A 132 5.97 5.31 7.30
C GLN A 132 6.45 5.40 8.76
N ILE A 133 6.59 6.65 9.21
CA ILE A 133 6.58 6.98 10.63
C ILE A 133 5.16 7.34 11.07
N SER A 134 4.88 7.35 12.37
CA SER A 134 3.52 7.64 12.89
C SER A 134 3.06 9.09 12.67
N HIS A 135 3.97 10.01 12.34
CA HIS A 135 3.66 11.42 12.10
C HIS A 135 3.04 11.59 10.71
N LEU A 136 1.71 11.79 10.68
CA LEU A 136 0.95 11.95 9.44
C LEU A 136 1.45 13.16 8.63
N GLY A 137 1.56 12.99 7.31
CA GLY A 137 2.00 14.05 6.39
C GLY A 137 3.52 14.12 6.17
N ASP A 138 4.33 13.74 7.16
CA ASP A 138 5.78 13.94 7.13
C ASP A 138 6.47 13.17 6.00
N MET A 139 5.97 11.98 5.67
CA MET A 139 6.55 11.16 4.60
C MET A 139 6.48 11.85 3.23
N VAL A 140 5.57 12.82 3.03
CA VAL A 140 5.50 13.61 1.79
C VAL A 140 6.76 14.47 1.63
N ALA A 141 7.20 15.12 2.70
CA ALA A 141 8.43 15.92 2.70
C ALA A 141 9.68 15.04 2.58
N VAL A 142 9.71 13.90 3.29
CA VAL A 142 10.81 12.91 3.18
C VAL A 142 10.94 12.40 1.75
N MET A 143 9.83 11.98 1.13
CA MET A 143 9.83 11.47 -0.24
C MET A 143 10.13 12.56 -1.26
N ALA A 144 9.78 13.83 -1.00
CA ALA A 144 10.21 14.95 -1.81
C ALA A 144 11.75 15.08 -1.84
N GLY A 145 12.41 14.91 -0.69
CA GLY A 145 13.87 14.89 -0.59
C GLY A 145 14.51 13.70 -1.32
N ILE A 146 13.98 12.50 -1.12
CA ILE A 146 14.46 11.27 -1.79
C ILE A 146 14.34 11.40 -3.31
N THR A 147 13.19 11.85 -3.81
CA THR A 147 12.97 11.99 -5.25
C THR A 147 13.73 13.16 -5.86
N LEU A 148 14.01 14.21 -5.10
CA LEU A 148 14.92 15.28 -5.51
C LEU A 148 16.32 14.72 -5.80
N THR A 149 16.82 13.78 -4.97
CA THR A 149 18.10 13.09 -5.20
C THR A 149 18.11 12.37 -6.55
N PHE A 150 17.04 11.67 -6.92
CA PHE A 150 16.95 11.02 -8.24
C PHE A 150 17.10 12.02 -9.37
N LYS A 151 16.39 13.16 -9.26
CA LYS A 151 16.50 14.25 -10.24
C LYS A 151 17.92 14.83 -10.29
N MET A 152 18.57 15.06 -9.15
CA MET A 152 19.91 15.64 -9.07
C MET A 152 20.98 14.71 -9.67
N HIS A 153 20.82 13.39 -9.53
CA HIS A 153 21.71 12.40 -10.12
C HIS A 153 21.34 11.95 -11.54
N GLY A 154 20.23 12.45 -12.10
CA GLY A 154 19.75 12.03 -13.42
C GLY A 154 19.27 10.57 -13.44
N GLU A 155 18.84 10.04 -12.31
CA GLU A 155 18.30 8.68 -12.20
C GLU A 155 16.87 8.65 -12.76
N ALA A 156 16.61 7.73 -13.68
CA ALA A 156 15.27 7.50 -14.23
C ALA A 156 14.40 6.71 -13.24
N ARG A 157 14.20 7.23 -12.03
CA ARG A 157 13.45 6.62 -10.92
C ARG A 157 12.33 7.54 -10.45
N VAL A 158 11.28 6.95 -9.91
CA VAL A 158 10.10 7.65 -9.38
C VAL A 158 9.87 7.25 -7.93
N GLY A 159 9.43 8.20 -7.11
CA GLY A 159 8.92 7.94 -5.77
C GLY A 159 7.39 7.98 -5.74
N LEU A 160 6.77 7.10 -4.96
CA LEU A 160 5.33 7.13 -4.67
C LEU A 160 5.11 7.29 -3.16
N VAL A 161 4.21 8.18 -2.76
CA VAL A 161 3.89 8.38 -1.34
C VAL A 161 2.38 8.40 -1.14
N TYR A 162 1.91 7.70 -0.11
CA TYR A 162 0.50 7.67 0.28
C TYR A 162 0.22 8.72 1.36
N ILE A 163 -0.97 9.31 1.29
CA ILE A 163 -1.49 10.23 2.32
C ILE A 163 -3.01 10.06 2.46
N GLY A 164 -3.48 9.79 3.66
CA GLY A 164 -4.92 9.68 3.94
C GLY A 164 -5.59 11.05 3.92
N ASP A 165 -6.89 11.06 3.64
CA ASP A 165 -7.76 12.24 3.70
C ASP A 165 -7.50 13.13 4.93
N GLY A 166 -7.40 12.54 6.11
CA GLY A 166 -7.03 13.21 7.36
C GLY A 166 -5.63 13.82 7.33
N GLY A 167 -4.65 13.06 6.87
CA GLY A 167 -3.24 13.47 6.77
C GLY A 167 -3.03 14.67 5.85
N THR A 168 -3.91 14.89 4.86
CA THR A 168 -3.87 16.08 3.97
C THR A 168 -4.19 17.40 4.66
N SER A 169 -4.48 17.39 5.97
CA SER A 169 -4.76 18.57 6.79
C SER A 169 -3.59 18.97 7.68
N THR A 170 -2.47 18.23 7.61
CA THR A 170 -1.24 18.52 8.37
C THR A 170 -0.40 19.58 7.65
N GLY A 171 0.30 20.43 8.40
CA GLY A 171 1.19 21.44 7.82
C GLY A 171 2.30 20.82 6.97
N THR A 172 2.85 19.69 7.41
CA THR A 172 3.96 19.01 6.73
C THR A 172 3.56 18.43 5.37
N PHE A 173 2.30 18.02 5.19
CA PHE A 173 1.76 17.72 3.85
C PHE A 173 1.84 18.93 2.92
N HIS A 174 1.39 20.10 3.38
CA HIS A 174 1.37 21.32 2.58
C HIS A 174 2.79 21.78 2.21
N GLU A 175 3.70 21.79 3.19
CA GLU A 175 5.09 22.19 3.01
C GLU A 175 5.85 21.25 2.06
N GLY A 176 5.74 19.93 2.29
CA GLY A 176 6.40 18.90 1.49
C GLY A 176 5.91 18.89 0.04
N LEU A 177 4.58 18.99 -0.16
CA LEU A 177 4.00 18.99 -1.50
C LEU A 177 4.37 20.26 -2.28
N ASN A 178 4.34 21.43 -1.63
CA ASN A 178 4.77 22.68 -2.24
C ASN A 178 6.26 22.62 -2.66
N PHE A 179 7.13 22.15 -1.77
CA PHE A 179 8.56 21.99 -2.10
C PHE A 179 8.76 21.05 -3.28
N ALA A 180 8.13 19.87 -3.27
CA ALA A 180 8.22 18.90 -4.35
C ALA A 180 7.72 19.47 -5.69
N ALA A 181 6.65 20.26 -5.66
CA ALA A 181 6.08 20.92 -6.83
C ALA A 181 7.06 21.94 -7.44
N VAL A 182 7.60 22.85 -6.60
CA VAL A 182 8.60 23.86 -7.02
C VAL A 182 9.84 23.18 -7.60
N GLN A 183 10.31 22.12 -6.95
CA GLN A 183 11.47 21.36 -7.40
C GLN A 183 11.16 20.43 -8.58
N ARG A 184 9.89 20.27 -8.99
CA ARG A 184 9.45 19.30 -10.00
C ARG A 184 10.01 17.90 -9.74
N CYS A 185 9.92 17.45 -8.49
CA CYS A 185 10.40 16.12 -8.11
C CYS A 185 9.65 15.01 -8.89
N PRO A 186 10.34 13.92 -9.28
CA PRO A 186 9.72 12.75 -9.92
C PRO A 186 8.93 11.93 -8.88
N MET A 187 7.80 12.47 -8.45
CA MET A 187 7.00 11.93 -7.35
C MET A 187 5.52 11.79 -7.72
N VAL A 188 4.90 10.69 -7.31
CA VAL A 188 3.45 10.48 -7.35
C VAL A 188 2.92 10.51 -5.92
N VAL A 189 1.84 11.24 -5.70
CA VAL A 189 1.16 11.31 -4.40
C VAL A 189 -0.20 10.65 -4.53
N ILE A 190 -0.44 9.60 -3.75
CA ILE A 190 -1.73 8.93 -3.66
C ILE A 190 -2.48 9.50 -2.45
N GLY A 191 -3.56 10.23 -2.70
CA GLY A 191 -4.47 10.75 -1.69
C GLY A 191 -5.63 9.78 -1.46
N GLU A 192 -5.64 9.09 -0.33
CA GLU A 192 -6.67 8.09 0.01
C GLU A 192 -7.87 8.74 0.67
N TYR A 193 -8.96 8.87 -0.09
CA TYR A 193 -10.25 9.26 0.42
C TYR A 193 -11.01 8.01 0.85
N ASN A 194 -10.97 7.67 2.14
CA ASN A 194 -11.66 6.50 2.70
C ASN A 194 -12.84 6.86 3.62
N HIS A 195 -13.22 8.15 3.61
CA HIS A 195 -14.32 8.78 4.35
C HIS A 195 -14.08 9.03 5.85
N TRP A 196 -12.94 8.63 6.43
CA TRP A 196 -12.77 8.70 7.88
C TRP A 196 -11.31 8.92 8.33
N ALA A 197 -11.06 10.08 8.94
CA ALA A 197 -9.87 10.33 9.74
C ALA A 197 -10.12 9.91 11.21
N TYR A 198 -9.76 8.68 11.57
CA TYR A 198 -10.26 8.03 12.80
C TYR A 198 -11.79 8.00 12.80
N SER A 199 -12.45 8.91 13.52
CA SER A 199 -13.91 9.09 13.62
C SER A 199 -14.38 10.42 13.03
N THR A 200 -13.47 11.23 12.49
CA THR A 200 -13.79 12.54 11.91
C THR A 200 -14.20 12.35 10.45
N PRO A 201 -15.44 12.71 10.08
CA PRO A 201 -15.88 12.63 8.70
C PRO A 201 -15.34 13.81 7.86
N PRO A 202 -15.38 13.73 6.52
CA PRO A 202 -14.71 14.67 5.63
C PRO A 202 -15.19 16.12 5.79
N GLU A 203 -16.48 16.34 6.04
CA GLU A 203 -17.08 17.66 6.26
C GLU A 203 -16.58 18.35 7.54
N LYS A 204 -15.93 17.62 8.44
CA LYS A 204 -15.22 18.15 9.62
C LYS A 204 -13.70 18.18 9.45
N GLN A 205 -13.18 17.60 8.37
CA GLN A 205 -11.75 17.46 8.13
C GLN A 205 -11.20 18.54 7.20
N PHE A 206 -11.89 18.84 6.09
CA PHE A 206 -11.45 19.83 5.10
C PHE A 206 -12.63 20.49 4.37
N GLY A 207 -12.38 21.69 3.82
CA GLY A 207 -13.42 22.47 3.13
C GLY A 207 -13.53 22.25 1.61
N VAL A 208 -12.60 21.51 1.00
CA VAL A 208 -12.71 21.10 -0.42
C VAL A 208 -13.69 19.93 -0.56
N LYS A 209 -14.30 19.76 -1.73
CA LYS A 209 -15.17 18.60 -1.97
C LYS A 209 -14.35 17.34 -2.23
N ASP A 210 -13.32 17.48 -3.05
CA ASP A 210 -12.45 16.39 -3.48
C ASP A 210 -10.99 16.72 -3.11
N LEU A 211 -10.21 15.73 -2.62
CA LEU A 211 -8.81 15.93 -2.23
C LEU A 211 -7.97 16.43 -3.40
N VAL A 212 -8.30 16.01 -4.63
CA VAL A 212 -7.63 16.44 -5.86
C VAL A 212 -7.66 17.95 -6.04
N GLU A 213 -8.63 18.66 -5.47
CA GLU A 213 -8.70 20.12 -5.55
C GLU A 213 -7.53 20.81 -4.86
N LYS A 214 -6.96 20.18 -3.81
CA LYS A 214 -5.75 20.68 -3.13
C LYS A 214 -4.54 20.73 -4.06
N ALA A 215 -4.46 19.84 -5.06
CA ALA A 215 -3.37 19.81 -6.04
C ALA A 215 -3.23 21.13 -6.81
N LYS A 216 -4.35 21.81 -7.08
CA LYS A 216 -4.39 23.10 -7.80
C LYS A 216 -3.62 24.19 -7.07
N ALA A 217 -3.63 24.19 -5.73
CA ALA A 217 -2.92 25.18 -4.91
C ALA A 217 -1.40 25.15 -5.11
N TYR A 218 -0.85 24.03 -5.60
CA TYR A 218 0.58 23.85 -5.85
C TYR A 218 0.93 23.85 -7.34
N GLY A 219 -0.04 24.12 -8.23
CA GLY A 219 0.17 24.12 -9.67
C GLY A 219 0.55 22.75 -10.25
N ILE A 220 0.17 21.66 -9.58
CA ILE A 220 0.45 20.29 -10.03
C ILE A 220 -0.83 19.65 -10.61
N PRO A 221 -0.71 18.76 -11.61
CA PRO A 221 -1.86 18.02 -12.10
C PRO A 221 -2.37 17.05 -11.04
N GLY A 222 -3.67 16.79 -11.07
CA GLY A 222 -4.23 15.65 -10.38
C GLY A 222 -5.47 15.07 -11.03
N VAL A 223 -5.78 13.84 -10.67
CA VAL A 223 -6.92 13.07 -11.15
C VAL A 223 -7.59 12.35 -9.98
N THR A 224 -8.91 12.15 -10.07
CA THR A 224 -9.67 11.31 -9.16
C THR A 224 -10.02 10.01 -9.85
N VAL A 225 -9.85 8.88 -9.16
CA VAL A 225 -10.25 7.56 -9.63
C VAL A 225 -11.05 6.81 -8.56
N ASP A 226 -11.84 5.83 -9.01
CA ASP A 226 -12.44 4.84 -8.11
C ASP A 226 -11.31 3.93 -7.57
N GLY A 227 -11.03 4.04 -6.28
CA GLY A 227 -10.00 3.26 -5.59
C GLY A 227 -10.32 1.77 -5.50
N ASN A 228 -11.57 1.37 -5.75
CA ASN A 228 -12.01 -0.01 -5.73
C ASN A 228 -12.09 -0.61 -7.15
N ASP A 229 -11.67 0.16 -8.17
CA ASP A 229 -11.39 -0.33 -9.52
C ASP A 229 -9.87 -0.44 -9.71
N VAL A 230 -9.37 -1.68 -9.62
CA VAL A 230 -7.94 -2.03 -9.71
C VAL A 230 -7.33 -1.55 -11.04
N PHE A 231 -8.06 -1.65 -12.16
CA PHE A 231 -7.57 -1.21 -13.45
C PHE A 231 -7.49 0.31 -13.54
N ALA A 232 -8.49 1.02 -13.00
CA ALA A 232 -8.49 2.48 -12.99
C ALA A 232 -7.32 3.03 -12.16
N VAL A 233 -7.07 2.47 -10.97
CA VAL A 233 -5.93 2.87 -10.13
C VAL A 233 -4.60 2.54 -10.82
N TYR A 234 -4.45 1.34 -11.39
CA TYR A 234 -3.24 0.96 -12.11
C TYR A 234 -2.96 1.93 -13.29
N ALA A 235 -3.97 2.18 -14.12
CA ALA A 235 -3.82 3.04 -15.30
C ALA A 235 -3.45 4.49 -14.93
N ALA A 236 -4.13 5.07 -13.93
CA ALA A 236 -3.83 6.42 -13.46
C ALA A 236 -2.43 6.51 -12.85
N THR A 237 -2.04 5.51 -12.04
CA THR A 237 -0.72 5.46 -11.42
C THR A 237 0.37 5.27 -12.46
N LYS A 238 0.18 4.38 -13.43
CA LYS A 238 1.10 4.16 -14.55
C LYS A 238 1.34 5.45 -15.34
N HIS A 239 0.27 6.15 -15.69
CA HIS A 239 0.35 7.44 -16.36
C HIS A 239 1.15 8.47 -15.53
N ALA A 240 0.84 8.59 -14.24
CA ALA A 240 1.52 9.51 -13.33
C ALA A 240 3.01 9.19 -13.17
N VAL A 241 3.36 7.90 -13.02
CA VAL A 241 4.73 7.41 -12.91
C VAL A 241 5.52 7.75 -14.18
N GLU A 242 4.98 7.43 -15.36
CA GLU A 242 5.67 7.74 -16.62
C GLU A 242 5.86 9.25 -16.82
N ARG A 243 4.85 10.04 -16.43
CA ARG A 243 4.92 11.49 -16.47
C ARG A 243 6.02 12.03 -15.54
N ALA A 244 6.08 11.53 -14.31
CA ALA A 244 7.10 11.89 -13.32
C ALA A 244 8.51 11.50 -13.83
N ARG A 245 8.67 10.29 -14.36
CA ARG A 245 9.93 9.79 -14.93
C ARG A 245 10.43 10.63 -16.10
N ARG A 246 9.53 11.19 -16.93
CA ARG A 246 9.84 12.14 -18.01
C ARG A 246 10.14 13.57 -17.51
N GLY A 247 10.35 13.77 -16.21
CA GLY A 247 10.73 15.05 -15.63
C GLY A 247 9.61 16.09 -15.60
N LYS A 248 8.34 15.67 -15.70
CA LYS A 248 7.20 16.60 -15.64
C LYS A 248 6.78 16.94 -14.20
N GLY A 249 7.52 16.44 -13.21
CA GLY A 249 7.31 16.72 -11.79
C GLY A 249 6.14 15.95 -11.19
N VAL A 250 5.67 16.45 -10.03
CA VAL A 250 4.68 15.77 -9.20
C VAL A 250 3.34 15.54 -9.92
N HIS A 251 2.66 14.44 -9.58
CA HIS A 251 1.28 14.18 -9.96
C HIS A 251 0.50 13.69 -8.74
N PHE A 252 -0.70 14.23 -8.52
CA PHE A 252 -1.57 13.84 -7.40
C PHE A 252 -2.71 12.95 -7.90
N ILE A 253 -2.94 11.80 -7.26
CA ILE A 253 -4.05 10.90 -7.58
C ILE A 253 -4.91 10.80 -6.33
N GLU A 254 -6.15 11.27 -6.40
CA GLU A 254 -7.15 10.94 -5.38
C GLU A 254 -7.75 9.56 -5.70
N VAL A 255 -7.63 8.64 -4.76
CA VAL A 255 -8.31 7.33 -4.82
C VAL A 255 -9.50 7.36 -3.87
N LYS A 256 -10.71 7.21 -4.41
CA LYS A 256 -11.94 7.17 -3.63
C LYS A 256 -12.30 5.74 -3.29
N THR A 257 -12.28 5.42 -2.01
CA THR A 257 -12.47 4.07 -1.46
C THR A 257 -13.23 4.18 -0.15
N TYR A 258 -13.32 3.10 0.63
CA TYR A 258 -14.00 3.12 1.91
C TYR A 258 -13.30 2.23 2.94
N ARG A 259 -13.06 2.77 4.13
CA ARG A 259 -12.48 1.99 5.23
C ARG A 259 -13.54 1.09 5.87
N ARG A 260 -13.51 -0.21 5.54
CA ARG A 260 -14.54 -1.17 5.98
C ARG A 260 -14.31 -1.79 7.36
N LYS A 261 -13.29 -1.34 8.09
CA LYS A 261 -12.99 -1.72 9.47
C LYS A 261 -12.67 -0.50 10.33
N GLY A 262 -12.62 -0.74 11.64
CA GLY A 262 -12.17 0.23 12.62
C GLY A 262 -10.89 0.91 12.19
N HIS A 263 -10.64 2.11 12.72
CA HIS A 263 -9.36 2.76 12.56
C HIS A 263 -8.24 1.77 12.93
N ALA A 264 -8.36 1.11 14.07
CA ALA A 264 -7.56 -0.07 14.39
C ALA A 264 -8.51 -1.24 14.73
N GLU A 265 -7.96 -2.46 14.87
CA GLU A 265 -8.78 -3.65 15.17
C GLU A 265 -9.56 -3.53 16.50
N HIS A 266 -9.15 -2.63 17.41
CA HIS A 266 -9.86 -2.35 18.67
C HIS A 266 -10.95 -1.27 18.56
N ASP A 267 -11.06 -0.57 17.43
CA ASP A 267 -12.06 0.48 17.22
C ASP A 267 -13.40 -0.13 16.77
N ASP A 268 -14.47 0.15 17.51
CA ASP A 268 -15.80 -0.42 17.35
C ASP A 268 -16.66 0.24 16.27
N GLN A 269 -16.19 1.35 15.69
CA GLN A 269 -16.83 2.04 14.56
C GLN A 269 -18.24 2.60 14.84
N HIS A 270 -18.63 2.87 16.08
CA HIS A 270 -19.98 3.37 16.40
C HIS A 270 -20.38 4.68 15.71
N TYR A 271 -19.40 5.45 15.22
CA TYR A 271 -19.60 6.69 14.47
C TYR A 271 -19.96 6.47 12.99
N VAL A 272 -19.82 5.24 12.46
CA VAL A 272 -20.16 4.93 11.07
C VAL A 272 -21.67 4.71 10.94
N PRO A 273 -22.34 5.36 9.97
CA PRO A 273 -23.77 5.15 9.73
C PRO A 273 -24.13 3.66 9.53
N PRO A 274 -25.23 3.18 10.17
CA PRO A 274 -25.68 1.79 10.00
C PRO A 274 -25.94 1.43 8.54
N GLY A 275 -25.51 0.23 8.12
CA GLY A 275 -25.71 -0.28 6.76
C GLY A 275 -24.67 0.19 5.74
N GLU A 276 -23.84 1.18 6.07
CA GLU A 276 -22.85 1.72 5.13
C GLU A 276 -21.74 0.71 4.83
N LEU A 277 -21.20 0.04 5.86
CA LEU A 277 -20.17 -0.97 5.72
C LEU A 277 -20.66 -2.17 4.90
N GLU A 278 -21.89 -2.62 5.13
CA GLU A 278 -22.52 -3.73 4.41
C GLU A 278 -22.77 -3.39 2.94
N ARG A 279 -23.22 -2.15 2.66
CA ARG A 279 -23.38 -1.66 1.29
C ARG A 279 -22.04 -1.67 0.55
N TRP A 280 -21.01 -1.08 1.15
CA TRP A 280 -19.67 -1.06 0.56
C TRP A 280 -19.08 -2.46 0.39
N ALA A 281 -19.34 -3.37 1.33
CA ALA A 281 -18.95 -4.77 1.21
C ALA A 281 -19.59 -5.47 0.01
N ARG A 282 -20.90 -5.27 -0.18
CA ARG A 282 -21.66 -5.94 -1.24
C ARG A 282 -21.39 -5.37 -2.62
N GLU A 283 -21.24 -4.05 -2.72
CA GLU A 283 -21.26 -3.35 -4.01
C GLU A 283 -19.88 -2.93 -4.49
N ASN A 284 -18.90 -2.83 -3.57
CA ASN A 284 -17.64 -2.14 -3.82
C ASN A 284 -16.41 -2.86 -3.27
N ASP A 285 -16.45 -4.15 -2.93
CA ASP A 285 -15.21 -4.86 -2.56
C ASP A 285 -14.26 -4.89 -3.78
N PRO A 286 -13.01 -4.37 -3.65
CA PRO A 286 -12.08 -4.30 -4.77
C PRO A 286 -11.69 -5.68 -5.31
N VAL A 287 -11.62 -6.70 -4.45
CA VAL A 287 -11.27 -8.07 -4.85
C VAL A 287 -12.42 -8.70 -5.62
N ASP A 288 -13.64 -8.59 -5.11
CA ASP A 288 -14.83 -9.16 -5.78
C ASP A 288 -15.08 -8.48 -7.14
N ARG A 289 -14.91 -7.15 -7.20
CA ARG A 289 -15.02 -6.39 -8.44
C ARG A 289 -13.97 -6.80 -9.46
N TYR A 290 -12.72 -7.01 -9.03
CA TYR A 290 -11.65 -7.47 -9.90
C TYR A 290 -11.93 -8.88 -10.43
N VAL A 291 -12.28 -9.85 -9.57
CA VAL A 291 -12.67 -11.21 -9.98
C VAL A 291 -13.80 -11.19 -10.99
N LYS A 292 -14.85 -10.41 -10.71
CA LYS A 292 -15.99 -10.26 -11.61
C LYS A 292 -15.56 -9.75 -12.99
N GLN A 293 -14.70 -8.73 -13.04
CA GLN A 293 -14.18 -8.22 -14.31
C GLN A 293 -13.35 -9.26 -15.05
N LEU A 294 -12.47 -10.00 -14.35
CA LEU A 294 -11.63 -11.02 -14.97
C LEU A 294 -12.47 -12.15 -15.61
N LEU A 295 -13.48 -12.65 -14.90
CA LEU A 295 -14.33 -13.76 -15.36
C LEU A 295 -15.33 -13.31 -16.43
N GLN A 296 -15.98 -12.16 -16.28
CA GLN A 296 -16.96 -11.66 -17.25
C GLN A 296 -16.35 -11.36 -18.62
N ASN A 297 -15.06 -11.04 -18.66
CA ASN A 297 -14.32 -10.78 -19.89
C ASN A 297 -13.54 -12.02 -20.39
N GLU A 298 -13.67 -13.16 -19.70
CA GLU A 298 -13.00 -14.42 -20.03
C GLU A 298 -11.46 -14.28 -20.14
N TRP A 299 -10.87 -13.35 -19.39
CA TRP A 299 -9.41 -13.13 -19.41
C TRP A 299 -8.65 -14.22 -18.64
N VAL A 300 -9.31 -14.81 -17.64
CA VAL A 300 -8.80 -15.91 -16.81
C VAL A 300 -9.94 -16.88 -16.51
N GLU A 301 -9.60 -18.09 -16.11
CA GLU A 301 -10.56 -19.12 -15.71
C GLU A 301 -10.74 -19.15 -14.19
N GLU A 302 -11.94 -19.52 -13.73
CA GLU A 302 -12.25 -19.64 -12.30
C GLU A 302 -11.35 -20.64 -11.56
N GLY A 303 -10.94 -21.72 -12.24
CA GLY A 303 -10.03 -22.72 -11.68
C GLY A 303 -8.65 -22.15 -11.34
N GLU A 304 -8.17 -21.16 -12.09
CA GLU A 304 -6.88 -20.51 -11.82
C GLU A 304 -6.95 -19.61 -10.59
N LEU A 305 -8.05 -18.87 -10.44
CA LEU A 305 -8.29 -18.04 -9.26
C LEU A 305 -8.38 -18.91 -8.00
N THR A 306 -9.12 -20.02 -8.08
CA THR A 306 -9.26 -21.00 -6.98
C THR A 306 -7.92 -21.63 -6.60
N ALA A 307 -7.08 -21.96 -7.59
CA ALA A 307 -5.75 -22.49 -7.34
C ALA A 307 -4.84 -21.46 -6.65
N LEU A 308 -4.92 -20.18 -7.05
CA LEU A 308 -4.19 -19.09 -6.40
C LEU A 308 -4.66 -18.85 -4.96
N ASP A 309 -5.97 -18.92 -4.71
CA ASP A 309 -6.52 -18.80 -3.35
C ASP A 309 -6.01 -19.88 -2.41
N THR A 310 -5.97 -21.12 -2.91
CA THR A 310 -5.42 -22.27 -2.17
C THR A 310 -3.93 -22.05 -1.89
N ALA A 311 -3.14 -21.71 -2.92
CA ALA A 311 -1.70 -21.51 -2.77
C ALA A 311 -1.36 -20.35 -1.80
N VAL A 312 -2.12 -19.25 -1.83
CA VAL A 312 -1.95 -18.12 -0.90
C VAL A 312 -2.27 -18.54 0.53
N THR A 313 -3.34 -19.32 0.72
CA THR A 313 -3.72 -19.81 2.05
C THR A 313 -2.64 -20.72 2.61
N ASP A 314 -2.18 -21.69 1.82
CA ASP A 314 -1.11 -22.61 2.21
C ASP A 314 0.20 -21.85 2.55
N GLU A 315 0.57 -20.85 1.74
CA GLU A 315 1.73 -20.01 2.00
C GLU A 315 1.61 -19.26 3.33
N VAL A 316 0.48 -18.59 3.59
CA VAL A 316 0.23 -17.82 4.82
C VAL A 316 0.24 -18.73 6.05
N ASP A 317 -0.33 -19.92 5.93
CA ASP A 317 -0.36 -20.91 7.00
C ASP A 317 1.05 -21.40 7.32
N GLN A 318 1.79 -21.83 6.29
CA GLN A 318 3.17 -22.29 6.42
C GLN A 318 4.09 -21.24 7.07
N VAL A 319 4.03 -19.98 6.61
CA VAL A 319 4.88 -18.92 7.18
C VAL A 319 4.43 -18.52 8.58
N THR A 320 3.14 -18.66 8.91
CA THR A 320 2.67 -18.43 10.29
C THR A 320 3.28 -19.46 11.21
N ASP A 321 3.12 -20.74 10.89
CA ASP A 321 3.62 -21.85 11.72
C ASP A 321 5.15 -21.76 11.90
N ALA A 322 5.86 -21.34 10.85
CA ALA A 322 7.30 -21.16 10.89
C ALA A 322 7.78 -20.06 11.85
N CYS A 323 7.00 -19.00 12.09
CA CYS A 323 7.46 -17.83 12.86
C CYS A 323 6.69 -17.55 14.15
N VAL A 324 5.53 -18.16 14.37
CA VAL A 324 4.64 -17.81 15.49
C VAL A 324 5.26 -18.07 16.86
N ASP A 325 6.07 -19.11 16.97
CA ASP A 325 6.74 -19.52 18.22
C ASP A 325 8.20 -19.05 18.30
N GLU A 326 8.66 -18.23 17.36
CA GLU A 326 9.99 -17.60 17.44
C GLU A 326 10.13 -16.73 18.69
N PRO A 327 11.33 -16.60 19.26
CA PRO A 327 11.55 -15.81 20.45
C PRO A 327 11.36 -14.30 20.20
N LEU A 328 10.95 -13.60 21.25
CA LEU A 328 11.08 -12.15 21.32
C LEU A 328 12.56 -11.75 21.45
N PRO A 329 12.95 -10.55 21.00
CA PRO A 329 14.32 -10.06 21.15
C PRO A 329 14.69 -9.87 22.63
N PRO A 330 15.98 -10.04 23.00
CA PRO A 330 16.44 -9.70 24.34
C PRO A 330 16.39 -8.18 24.57
N GLY A 331 16.15 -7.74 25.80
CA GLY A 331 15.89 -6.32 26.09
C GLY A 331 17.06 -5.37 25.78
N ASP A 332 18.30 -5.85 25.83
CA ASP A 332 19.51 -5.10 25.48
C ASP A 332 19.63 -4.80 23.97
N SER A 333 18.95 -5.57 23.12
CA SER A 333 18.87 -5.32 21.68
C SER A 333 18.18 -3.99 21.32
N ALA A 334 17.52 -3.33 22.27
CA ALA A 334 16.97 -2.00 22.11
C ALA A 334 18.05 -0.89 22.01
N LEU A 335 19.29 -1.16 22.42
CA LEU A 335 20.36 -0.15 22.47
C LEU A 335 21.09 0.11 21.13
N PRO A 336 21.44 -0.91 20.33
CA PRO A 336 22.12 -0.69 19.05
C PRO A 336 21.25 0.05 18.04
N GLY A 337 21.86 0.93 17.24
CA GLY A 337 21.20 1.66 16.14
C GLY A 337 20.66 3.05 16.50
N VAL A 338 20.83 3.52 17.75
CA VAL A 338 20.48 4.90 18.14
C VAL A 338 21.46 5.92 17.55
N TYR A 339 22.75 5.59 17.54
CA TYR A 339 23.83 6.36 16.91
C TYR A 339 24.80 5.40 16.19
N ALA A 340 25.53 5.90 15.19
CA ALA A 340 26.54 5.12 14.47
C ALA A 340 27.74 4.76 15.36
N ASP A 341 28.20 5.72 16.18
CA ASP A 341 29.25 5.55 17.19
C ASP A 341 28.68 5.88 18.57
N PRO A 342 28.11 4.92 19.32
CA PRO A 342 27.62 5.20 20.66
C PRO A 342 28.82 5.55 21.56
N ALA A 343 28.77 6.72 22.21
CA ALA A 343 29.70 7.00 23.29
C ALA A 343 29.64 5.84 24.30
N ALA A 344 30.79 5.35 24.76
CA ALA A 344 30.86 4.31 25.78
C ALA A 344 30.21 4.81 27.07
N ALA A 345 28.90 4.63 27.20
CA ALA A 345 28.18 4.91 28.42
C ALA A 345 28.40 3.73 29.36
N THR A 346 28.95 3.99 30.54
CA THR A 346 29.05 2.97 31.58
C THR A 346 27.65 2.44 31.88
N ALA A 347 27.47 1.11 31.83
CA ALA A 347 26.22 0.49 32.20
C ALA A 347 25.83 0.98 33.60
N LEU A 348 24.63 1.55 33.73
CA LEU A 348 24.13 2.03 35.02
C LEU A 348 24.02 0.83 35.98
N TRP A 349 24.32 1.07 37.26
CA TRP A 349 24.47 0.04 38.31
C TRP A 349 23.30 -0.95 38.45
N PHE A 350 22.09 -0.57 38.01
CA PHE A 350 20.91 -1.44 38.03
C PHE A 350 20.80 -2.40 36.83
N ARG A 351 21.77 -2.39 35.91
CA ARG A 351 21.87 -3.31 34.76
C ARG A 351 23.04 -4.31 34.87
N GLN A 352 23.74 -4.33 36.00
CA GLN A 352 24.65 -5.43 36.34
C GLN A 352 23.84 -6.49 37.07
N VAL A 353 23.43 -7.56 36.36
CA VAL A 353 22.89 -8.78 36.96
C VAL A 353 23.90 -9.90 36.75
#